data_AF-A0A1H9GMR1-F1
#
_entry.id   AF-A0A1H9GMR1-F1
#
_cell.length_a   1.000
_cell.length_b   1.000
_cell.length_c   1.000
_cell.angle_alpha   90.00
_cell.angle_beta   90.00
_cell.angle_gamma   90.00
#
_symmetry.space_group_name_H-M   'P 1'
#
loop_
_entity.id
_entity.type
_entity.pdbx_description
1 polymer ?
#
loop_
_entity_poly.entity_id
_entity_poly.type
_entity_poly.pdbx_seq_one_letter_code
_entity_poly.pdbx_strand_id
1 'polypeptide(L)'
;MNPAEPRTQRDFANQPATARRSRGLQLLLGLFAAGCFGSAWLLGEQGDAQASARLAQTVDVTPEPAAAAQAPAAEQLALAEPASAASEPAQDEVPEAAAPSQEEREVIEGIDAQIKAAPVRRKLTLPAGLRLRSSGVLVIDQNSGEVLAEQNADVVQPIASLTKLMTAVVVLEAHQPLDEVLEITGDDIDREKHSYSRLRTGLKFTRHELLQLALMSSENRAASALGRNYPGGQAAFLKAMNAKARSLGMGSTHYVDANGLGDGNVSTAQDLAKLVAAAYKVPLVRELSTAVERTVRPGKRDMHFVSSNSLIRAKSSDWRIGLQKTGFTNEAGRCLVMQATVKNRPLIMVLLDSDGKFTRFADAQRVRAWLEDGGRTQKTASRSNNKRHGRRVAEAG
;
A
#
# COMPACT_ATOMS: atom_id res chain seq x y z
N MET A 1 29.30 -17.75 -68.07
CA MET A 1 28.85 -16.33 -68.01
C MET A 1 29.21 -15.77 -66.65
N ASN A 2 29.44 -14.46 -66.57
CA ASN A 2 29.94 -13.68 -65.41
C ASN A 2 29.63 -12.19 -65.70
N PRO A 3 29.53 -11.24 -64.75
CA PRO A 3 29.46 -11.32 -63.28
C PRO A 3 27.99 -11.04 -62.82
N ALA A 4 27.57 -10.29 -61.77
CA ALA A 4 28.25 -9.43 -60.79
C ALA A 4 27.43 -9.13 -59.51
N GLU A 5 28.15 -8.74 -58.45
CA GLU A 5 27.74 -7.83 -57.37
C GLU A 5 28.26 -6.38 -57.70
N PRO A 6 27.98 -5.25 -56.99
CA PRO A 6 27.93 -5.16 -55.52
C PRO A 6 27.02 -4.06 -54.86
N ARG A 7 27.18 -3.98 -53.53
CA ARG A 7 26.81 -2.94 -52.54
C ARG A 7 26.78 -1.47 -53.00
N THR A 8 25.98 -0.64 -52.31
CA THR A 8 26.49 0.62 -51.70
C THR A 8 25.61 1.10 -50.53
N GLN A 9 26.19 1.96 -49.68
CA GLN A 9 25.60 2.58 -48.48
C GLN A 9 25.80 4.10 -48.57
N ARG A 10 24.82 4.91 -48.13
CA ARG A 10 25.01 6.36 -47.89
C ARG A 10 23.92 6.96 -47.00
N ASP A 11 24.34 7.65 -45.96
CA ASP A 11 23.54 8.60 -45.19
C ASP A 11 23.31 9.90 -45.99
N PHE A 12 22.30 10.68 -45.63
CA PHE A 12 22.44 12.12 -45.30
C PHE A 12 21.15 12.64 -44.64
N ALA A 13 21.19 13.87 -44.10
CA ALA A 13 20.27 14.32 -43.05
C ALA A 13 19.45 15.58 -43.38
N ASN A 14 18.45 15.80 -42.52
CA ASN A 14 17.94 17.09 -42.02
C ASN A 14 16.85 17.89 -42.78
N GLN A 15 15.87 18.31 -41.98
CA GLN A 15 15.08 19.57 -42.06
C GLN A 15 14.04 19.77 -43.20
N PRO A 16 13.06 20.70 -43.02
CA PRO A 16 12.45 21.20 -41.78
C PRO A 16 10.91 21.16 -41.79
N ALA A 17 10.28 21.05 -40.61
CA ALA A 17 8.84 21.26 -40.45
C ALA A 17 8.51 22.76 -40.38
N THR A 18 7.63 23.25 -41.24
CA THR A 18 7.29 24.69 -41.33
C THR A 18 6.14 25.10 -40.42
N ALA A 19 6.24 26.29 -39.84
CA ALA A 19 5.19 26.86 -38.98
C ALA A 19 4.00 27.41 -39.80
N ARG A 20 2.77 27.27 -39.28
CA ARG A 20 1.59 27.95 -39.83
C ARG A 20 0.72 28.53 -38.72
N ARG A 21 0.33 29.81 -38.87
CA ARG A 21 -0.50 30.56 -37.91
C ARG A 21 -1.98 30.55 -38.31
N SER A 22 -2.87 30.38 -37.33
CA SER A 22 -4.26 30.86 -37.36
C SER A 22 -4.70 31.13 -35.91
N ARG A 23 -4.68 32.39 -35.44
CA ARG A 23 -5.82 33.32 -35.49
C ARG A 23 -7.12 32.75 -34.86
N GLY A 24 -7.13 32.69 -33.52
CA GLY A 24 -7.92 33.60 -32.69
C GLY A 24 -9.44 33.39 -32.57
N LEU A 25 -9.88 33.27 -31.31
CA LEU A 25 -11.12 33.89 -30.83
C LEU A 25 -10.90 34.34 -29.37
N GLN A 26 -11.46 35.49 -28.98
CA GLN A 26 -11.42 36.03 -27.62
C GLN A 26 -12.77 35.79 -26.93
N LEU A 27 -12.78 35.60 -25.60
CA LEU A 27 -13.96 35.92 -24.79
C LEU A 27 -13.54 36.43 -23.40
N LEU A 28 -14.38 37.25 -22.77
CA LEU A 28 -14.04 38.06 -21.61
C LEU A 28 -14.16 37.34 -20.26
N LEU A 29 -13.21 37.62 -19.37
CA LEU A 29 -13.35 37.79 -17.91
C LEU A 29 -12.26 38.82 -17.53
N GLY A 30 -12.39 39.74 -16.58
CA GLY A 30 -13.51 40.16 -15.73
C GLY A 30 -12.92 41.10 -14.66
N LEU A 31 -13.35 42.36 -14.57
CA LEU A 31 -12.63 43.36 -13.75
C LEU A 31 -12.81 43.16 -12.24
N PHE A 32 -11.74 43.41 -11.49
CA PHE A 32 -11.78 43.72 -10.06
C PHE A 32 -12.43 45.10 -9.83
N ALA A 33 -13.29 45.19 -8.81
CA ALA A 33 -13.69 46.44 -8.18
C ALA A 33 -13.93 46.18 -6.68
N ALA A 34 -13.56 47.13 -5.82
CA ALA A 34 -13.75 47.04 -4.37
C ALA A 34 -15.01 47.79 -3.92
N GLY A 35 -15.54 47.44 -2.74
CA GLY A 35 -16.66 48.15 -2.12
C GLY A 35 -16.83 47.77 -0.66
N CYS A 36 -16.65 48.73 0.24
CA CYS A 36 -16.87 48.60 1.68
C CYS A 36 -18.18 49.31 2.08
N PHE A 37 -18.94 48.74 3.01
CA PHE A 37 -19.80 49.37 4.05
C PHE A 37 -20.33 48.21 4.93
N GLY A 38 -20.31 48.27 6.27
CA GLY A 38 -21.33 48.95 7.09
C GLY A 38 -22.53 47.99 7.37
N SER A 39 -22.94 47.64 8.60
CA SER A 39 -22.62 48.23 9.91
C SER A 39 -22.82 47.25 11.10
N ALA A 40 -22.19 47.65 12.21
CA ALA A 40 -22.25 47.17 13.60
C ALA A 40 -23.52 46.50 14.16
N TRP A 41 -23.28 45.56 15.09
CA TRP A 41 -23.96 45.44 16.40
C TRP A 41 -22.89 45.23 17.51
N LEU A 42 -23.25 45.41 18.79
CA LEU A 42 -22.31 45.68 19.89
C LEU A 42 -22.50 44.73 21.11
N LEU A 43 -21.58 44.85 22.10
CA LEU A 43 -21.43 44.11 23.37
C LEU A 43 -20.66 42.77 23.24
N GLY A 44 -19.69 42.45 24.10
CA GLY A 44 -19.10 43.21 25.24
C GLY A 44 -17.89 42.48 25.85
N GLU A 45 -17.19 43.14 26.80
CA GLU A 45 -15.99 42.65 27.55
C GLU A 45 -14.76 42.34 26.67
N GLN A 46 -13.72 43.19 26.57
CA GLN A 46 -12.78 43.75 27.57
C GLN A 46 -11.77 42.73 28.15
N GLY A 47 -10.48 43.07 28.05
CA GLY A 47 -9.33 42.23 28.41
C GLY A 47 -8.10 42.67 27.61
N ASP A 48 -7.28 43.54 28.20
CA ASP A 48 -6.36 44.42 27.48
C ASP A 48 -5.23 43.75 26.67
N ALA A 49 -4.82 44.43 25.61
CA ALA A 49 -3.57 44.20 24.91
C ALA A 49 -2.54 45.27 25.29
N GLN A 50 -1.25 44.93 25.22
CA GLN A 50 -0.31 45.67 24.37
C GLN A 50 1.03 44.96 24.21
N ALA A 51 1.62 45.12 23.02
CA ALA A 51 3.02 44.83 22.74
C ALA A 51 3.72 46.12 22.30
N SER A 52 4.99 46.27 22.66
CA SER A 52 5.91 47.27 22.10
C SER A 52 7.35 46.82 22.30
N ALA A 53 8.26 47.36 21.48
CA ALA A 53 9.57 46.75 21.22
C ALA A 53 10.74 47.74 21.31
N ARG A 54 11.98 47.20 21.16
CA ARG A 54 13.31 47.83 21.35
C ARG A 54 13.67 47.91 22.85
N LEU A 55 14.92 47.66 23.26
CA LEU A 55 16.21 47.87 22.59
C LEU A 55 17.11 46.63 22.54
N ALA A 56 18.13 46.68 21.69
CA ALA A 56 19.22 45.69 21.67
C ALA A 56 20.37 46.14 22.58
N GLN A 57 20.97 45.20 23.32
CA GLN A 57 22.30 45.34 23.92
C GLN A 57 23.11 44.09 23.58
N THR A 58 24.32 44.31 23.07
CA THR A 58 25.30 43.27 22.74
C THR A 58 26.06 42.85 23.99
N VAL A 59 26.30 41.55 24.14
CA VAL A 59 27.25 41.01 25.12
C VAL A 59 28.31 40.25 24.34
N ASP A 60 29.53 40.80 24.33
CA ASP A 60 30.69 40.12 23.76
C ASP A 60 31.09 38.93 24.65
N VAL A 61 31.39 37.80 24.03
CA VAL A 61 32.07 36.66 24.66
C VAL A 61 33.18 36.17 23.72
N THR A 62 34.39 36.66 23.94
CA THR A 62 35.60 36.18 23.29
C THR A 62 36.20 34.99 24.04
N PRO A 63 36.62 33.92 23.34
CA PRO A 63 37.59 32.96 23.84
C PRO A 63 38.96 33.18 23.17
N GLU A 64 40.00 33.41 23.97
CA GLU A 64 41.40 33.50 23.51
C GLU A 64 42.10 32.11 23.60
N PRO A 65 43.01 31.73 22.67
CA PRO A 65 43.44 30.33 22.53
C PRO A 65 44.81 30.00 23.17
N ALA A 66 44.93 28.77 23.68
CA ALA A 66 46.19 28.11 24.02
C ALA A 66 45.98 26.58 24.02
N ALA A 67 46.98 25.71 23.75
CA ALA A 67 48.23 25.86 23.01
C ALA A 67 48.66 24.46 22.52
N ALA A 68 49.58 24.36 21.55
CA ALA A 68 50.02 23.07 21.02
C ALA A 68 51.02 22.35 21.94
N ALA A 69 50.89 21.03 22.05
CA ALA A 69 51.88 20.13 22.64
C ALA A 69 52.18 18.97 21.68
N GLN A 70 53.40 18.43 21.74
CA GLN A 70 53.99 17.60 20.68
C GLN A 70 54.01 16.11 21.03
N ALA A 71 54.05 15.26 20.00
CA ALA A 71 54.38 13.84 20.16
C ALA A 71 55.89 13.61 20.04
N PRO A 72 56.47 12.67 20.81
CA PRO A 72 57.65 11.91 20.41
C PRO A 72 57.25 10.60 19.70
N ALA A 73 58.18 9.99 18.98
CA ALA A 73 57.95 8.76 18.22
C ALA A 73 59.04 7.71 18.50
N ALA A 74 58.68 6.45 18.24
CA ALA A 74 59.54 5.29 18.04
C ALA A 74 60.50 4.88 19.18
N GLU A 75 60.15 3.76 19.84
CA GLU A 75 61.12 2.68 20.06
C GLU A 75 60.61 1.43 19.32
N GLN A 76 61.52 0.66 18.71
CA GLN A 76 61.18 -0.47 17.83
C GLN A 76 61.35 -1.80 18.57
N LEU A 77 60.46 -2.77 18.36
CA LEU A 77 60.79 -4.17 18.62
C LEU A 77 60.01 -5.17 17.73
N ALA A 78 60.79 -5.91 16.94
CA ALA A 78 60.54 -7.21 16.29
C ALA A 78 59.22 -7.50 15.56
N LEU A 79 59.34 -7.86 14.28
CA LEU A 79 58.35 -8.60 13.49
C LEU A 79 58.23 -10.05 13.99
N ALA A 80 57.01 -10.58 14.13
CA ALA A 80 56.75 -12.03 14.24
C ALA A 80 55.36 -12.40 13.70
N GLU A 81 55.32 -13.08 12.56
CA GLU A 81 54.16 -13.82 12.04
C GLU A 81 54.67 -15.13 11.38
N PRO A 82 53.83 -16.18 11.21
CA PRO A 82 52.55 -16.44 11.89
C PRO A 82 52.55 -17.80 12.62
N ALA A 83 51.69 -17.95 13.63
CA ALA A 83 51.36 -19.25 14.23
C ALA A 83 49.92 -19.65 13.86
N SER A 84 49.77 -20.75 13.14
CA SER A 84 48.45 -21.25 12.70
C SER A 84 47.67 -21.87 13.86
N ALA A 85 46.55 -21.26 14.23
CA ALA A 85 45.52 -21.85 15.09
C ALA A 85 44.15 -21.31 14.67
N ALA A 86 43.53 -21.95 13.67
CA ALA A 86 42.14 -21.65 13.30
C ALA A 86 41.19 -22.24 14.36
N SER A 87 40.75 -21.42 15.32
CA SER A 87 39.56 -21.73 16.11
C SER A 87 38.32 -21.55 15.24
N GLU A 88 37.52 -22.59 15.11
CA GLU A 88 36.24 -22.53 14.40
C GLU A 88 35.31 -21.49 15.08
N PRO A 89 34.53 -20.71 14.31
CA PRO A 89 33.52 -19.85 14.91
C PRO A 89 32.48 -20.71 15.61
N ALA A 90 32.21 -20.41 16.88
CA ALA A 90 31.15 -21.08 17.62
C ALA A 90 29.83 -20.95 16.85
N GLN A 91 29.14 -22.08 16.68
CA GLN A 91 27.82 -22.09 16.06
C GLN A 91 26.84 -21.57 17.10
N ASP A 92 26.41 -20.30 16.97
CA ASP A 92 25.26 -19.79 17.72
C ASP A 92 24.04 -20.63 17.33
N GLU A 93 23.65 -21.56 18.22
CA GLU A 93 22.41 -22.33 18.06
C GLU A 93 21.22 -21.37 18.08
N VAL A 94 20.70 -21.07 16.88
CA VAL A 94 19.45 -20.34 16.72
C VAL A 94 18.37 -21.12 17.50
N PRO A 95 17.73 -20.53 18.52
CA PRO A 95 16.78 -21.26 19.34
C PRO A 95 15.66 -21.83 18.47
N GLU A 96 15.51 -23.16 18.48
CA GLU A 96 14.48 -23.84 17.70
C GLU A 96 13.11 -23.24 18.06
N ALA A 97 12.36 -22.81 17.05
CA ALA A 97 11.14 -22.05 17.25
C ALA A 97 10.14 -22.91 18.04
N ALA A 98 9.89 -22.51 19.30
CA ALA A 98 9.13 -23.30 20.26
C ALA A 98 7.82 -23.81 19.65
N ALA A 99 7.68 -25.15 19.60
CA ALA A 99 6.61 -25.80 18.88
C ALA A 99 5.23 -25.27 19.30
N PRO A 100 4.28 -25.06 18.36
CA PRO A 100 3.02 -24.38 18.64
C PRO A 100 2.26 -25.04 19.80
N SER A 101 1.60 -24.23 20.61
CA SER A 101 0.77 -24.71 21.72
C SER A 101 -0.41 -25.55 21.23
N GLN A 102 -1.07 -26.30 22.11
CA GLN A 102 -2.24 -27.11 21.72
C GLN A 102 -3.36 -26.25 21.14
N GLU A 103 -3.68 -25.09 21.76
CA GLU A 103 -4.63 -24.12 21.20
C GLU A 103 -4.22 -23.62 19.81
N GLU A 104 -2.94 -23.35 19.57
CA GLU A 104 -2.45 -22.92 18.27
C GLU A 104 -2.51 -24.04 17.22
N ARG A 105 -2.29 -25.30 17.61
CA ARG A 105 -2.49 -26.46 16.73
C ARG A 105 -3.96 -26.66 16.40
N GLU A 106 -4.86 -26.61 17.38
CA GLU A 106 -6.31 -26.72 17.17
C GLU A 106 -6.84 -25.60 16.27
N VAL A 107 -6.33 -24.38 16.40
CA VAL A 107 -6.65 -23.26 15.49
C VAL A 107 -6.08 -23.50 14.09
N ILE A 108 -4.83 -23.96 13.96
CA ILE A 108 -4.22 -24.27 12.66
C ILE A 108 -4.98 -25.41 11.98
N GLU A 109 -5.20 -26.54 12.65
CA GLU A 109 -5.96 -27.68 12.14
C GLU A 109 -7.41 -27.32 11.81
N GLY A 110 -8.06 -26.49 12.63
CA GLY A 110 -9.40 -25.97 12.37
C GLY A 110 -9.48 -25.03 11.17
N ILE A 111 -8.43 -24.26 10.89
CA ILE A 111 -8.30 -23.41 9.70
C ILE A 111 -7.95 -24.25 8.46
N ASP A 112 -7.04 -25.22 8.59
CA ASP A 112 -6.72 -26.20 7.54
C ASP A 112 -7.96 -27.02 7.16
N ALA A 113 -8.79 -27.39 8.14
CA ALA A 113 -10.09 -28.01 7.92
C ALA A 113 -11.08 -27.06 7.23
N GLN A 114 -11.10 -25.76 7.55
CA GLN A 114 -11.92 -24.76 6.84
C GLN A 114 -11.46 -24.50 5.40
N ILE A 115 -10.16 -24.65 5.10
CA ILE A 115 -9.61 -24.59 3.73
C ILE A 115 -10.02 -25.83 2.93
N LYS A 116 -10.05 -27.01 3.59
CA LYS A 116 -10.40 -28.30 2.97
C LYS A 116 -11.91 -28.55 2.86
N ALA A 117 -12.72 -27.97 3.75
CA ALA A 117 -14.16 -28.15 3.80
C ALA A 117 -14.92 -27.06 3.03
N ALA A 118 -15.94 -27.44 2.25
CA ALA A 118 -16.80 -26.47 1.60
C ALA A 118 -17.64 -25.69 2.63
N PRO A 119 -17.58 -24.35 2.68
CA PRO A 119 -18.13 -23.58 3.81
C PRO A 119 -19.66 -23.53 3.88
N VAL A 120 -20.17 -23.28 5.08
CA VAL A 120 -21.61 -23.21 5.42
C VAL A 120 -22.20 -21.87 4.94
N ARG A 121 -22.37 -21.76 3.62
CA ARG A 121 -22.73 -20.54 2.88
C ARG A 121 -23.90 -19.77 3.50
N ARG A 122 -23.61 -18.64 4.15
CA ARG A 122 -24.63 -17.62 4.47
C ARG A 122 -24.91 -16.77 3.22
N LYS A 123 -25.66 -17.34 2.28
CA LYS A 123 -25.75 -16.87 0.89
C LYS A 123 -26.58 -15.59 0.69
N LEU A 124 -26.07 -14.45 1.14
CA LEU A 124 -26.26 -13.21 0.39
C LEU A 124 -25.53 -13.33 -0.96
N THR A 125 -26.03 -12.63 -1.98
CA THR A 125 -25.53 -12.68 -3.36
C THR A 125 -25.40 -11.24 -3.84
N LEU A 126 -24.44 -10.95 -4.73
CA LEU A 126 -24.24 -9.62 -5.28
C LEU A 126 -25.57 -9.00 -5.77
N PRO A 127 -25.89 -7.75 -5.39
CA PRO A 127 -27.15 -7.10 -5.72
C PRO A 127 -27.39 -6.98 -7.23
N ALA A 128 -28.66 -6.83 -7.60
CA ALA A 128 -29.06 -6.71 -8.99
C ALA A 128 -28.32 -5.56 -9.70
N GLY A 129 -27.76 -5.83 -10.87
CA GLY A 129 -26.95 -4.89 -11.65
C GLY A 129 -25.45 -4.91 -11.30
N LEU A 130 -25.07 -5.23 -10.07
CA LEU A 130 -23.66 -5.39 -9.71
C LEU A 130 -23.10 -6.70 -10.28
N ARG A 131 -21.95 -6.64 -10.94
CA ARG A 131 -21.26 -7.78 -11.54
C ARG A 131 -19.77 -7.64 -11.28
N LEU A 132 -19.21 -8.52 -10.48
CA LEU A 132 -17.80 -8.49 -10.10
C LEU A 132 -17.09 -9.74 -10.61
N ARG A 133 -15.75 -9.70 -10.70
CA ARG A 133 -14.91 -10.86 -11.04
C ARG A 133 -13.82 -11.09 -10.00
N SER A 134 -14.21 -10.93 -8.74
CA SER A 134 -13.47 -11.32 -7.54
C SER A 134 -14.19 -12.51 -6.94
N SER A 135 -13.47 -13.59 -6.61
CA SER A 135 -14.07 -14.81 -6.07
C SER A 135 -14.66 -14.56 -4.67
N GLY A 136 -13.94 -13.83 -3.82
CA GLY A 136 -14.41 -13.31 -2.54
C GLY A 136 -14.73 -11.81 -2.60
N VAL A 137 -15.89 -11.40 -2.09
CA VAL A 137 -16.33 -9.99 -2.03
C VAL A 137 -17.02 -9.70 -0.71
N LEU A 138 -16.61 -8.62 -0.05
CA LEU A 138 -17.43 -7.94 0.96
C LEU A 138 -17.35 -6.42 0.77
N VAL A 139 -18.52 -5.76 0.75
CA VAL A 139 -18.66 -4.31 0.75
C VAL A 139 -19.61 -3.93 1.87
N ILE A 140 -19.11 -3.19 2.86
CA ILE A 140 -19.91 -2.69 3.99
C ILE A 140 -19.82 -1.17 4.13
N ASP A 141 -20.86 -0.58 4.69
CA ASP A 141 -20.80 0.74 5.30
C ASP A 141 -19.98 0.69 6.60
N GLN A 142 -18.99 1.60 6.72
CA GLN A 142 -18.07 1.60 7.84
C GLN A 142 -18.69 2.06 9.18
N ASN A 143 -19.75 2.86 9.13
CA ASN A 143 -20.35 3.49 10.31
C ASN A 143 -21.47 2.62 10.92
N SER A 144 -22.25 1.96 10.07
CA SER A 144 -23.43 1.16 10.43
C SER A 144 -23.20 -0.35 10.34
N GLY A 145 -22.17 -0.81 9.63
CA GLY A 145 -21.97 -2.22 9.33
C GLY A 145 -22.94 -2.81 8.29
N GLU A 146 -23.76 -1.98 7.61
CA GLU A 146 -24.69 -2.44 6.58
C GLU A 146 -23.92 -3.13 5.44
N VAL A 147 -24.27 -4.40 5.16
CA VAL A 147 -23.70 -5.20 4.07
C VAL A 147 -24.37 -4.80 2.75
N LEU A 148 -23.62 -4.16 1.87
CA LEU A 148 -24.10 -3.63 0.58
C LEU A 148 -23.91 -4.63 -0.56
N ALA A 149 -22.85 -5.44 -0.49
CA ALA A 149 -22.61 -6.55 -1.40
C ALA A 149 -21.76 -7.62 -0.71
N GLU A 150 -22.13 -8.89 -0.87
CA GLU A 150 -21.42 -10.04 -0.31
C GLU A 150 -21.41 -11.18 -1.32
N GLN A 151 -20.28 -11.89 -1.39
CA GLN A 151 -20.12 -13.13 -2.13
C GLN A 151 -18.93 -13.90 -1.53
N ASN A 152 -19.14 -15.13 -1.07
CA ASN A 152 -18.06 -16.00 -0.55
C ASN A 152 -17.20 -15.32 0.53
N ALA A 153 -17.79 -14.44 1.34
CA ALA A 153 -17.04 -13.58 2.26
C ALA A 153 -16.58 -14.31 3.54
N ASP A 154 -17.13 -15.49 3.76
CA ASP A 154 -16.81 -16.52 4.75
C ASP A 154 -15.71 -17.50 4.29
N VAL A 155 -15.29 -17.46 3.01
CA VAL A 155 -14.31 -18.40 2.45
C VAL A 155 -12.88 -18.05 2.89
N VAL A 156 -12.25 -18.95 3.62
CA VAL A 156 -10.82 -18.89 3.97
C VAL A 156 -9.98 -19.11 2.71
N GLN A 157 -9.05 -18.18 2.44
CA GLN A 157 -8.13 -18.27 1.32
C GLN A 157 -6.82 -17.52 1.63
N PRO A 158 -5.69 -17.83 0.94
CA PRO A 158 -4.47 -17.04 1.06
C PRO A 158 -4.73 -15.57 0.69
N ILE A 159 -4.19 -14.63 1.46
CA ILE A 159 -4.47 -13.19 1.29
C ILE A 159 -3.28 -12.39 0.73
N ALA A 160 -2.14 -13.04 0.52
CA ALA A 160 -0.90 -12.41 0.07
C ALA A 160 -0.56 -11.16 0.90
N SER A 161 0.06 -10.14 0.28
CA SER A 161 0.47 -8.90 0.94
C SER A 161 -0.64 -8.02 1.54
N LEU A 162 -1.89 -8.49 1.65
CA LEU A 162 -2.85 -7.92 2.61
C LEU A 162 -2.38 -8.10 4.06
N THR A 163 -1.63 -9.17 4.35
CA THR A 163 -0.96 -9.42 5.64
C THR A 163 -0.20 -8.21 6.18
N LYS A 164 0.45 -7.42 5.31
CA LYS A 164 1.21 -6.22 5.71
C LYS A 164 0.36 -5.14 6.41
N LEU A 165 -0.97 -5.20 6.30
CA LEU A 165 -1.86 -4.32 7.06
C LEU A 165 -1.92 -4.71 8.55
N MET A 166 -1.92 -6.01 8.87
CA MET A 166 -1.77 -6.51 10.24
C MET A 166 -0.37 -6.18 10.77
N THR A 167 0.66 -6.41 9.95
CA THR A 167 2.06 -6.09 10.27
C THR A 167 2.22 -4.64 10.74
N ALA A 168 1.63 -3.69 10.02
CA ALA A 168 1.70 -2.28 10.38
C ALA A 168 0.93 -1.93 11.68
N VAL A 169 -0.19 -2.59 11.95
CA VAL A 169 -0.92 -2.42 13.22
C VAL A 169 -0.07 -2.91 14.40
N VAL A 170 0.44 -4.14 14.33
CA VAL A 170 1.20 -4.78 15.42
C VAL A 170 2.52 -4.05 15.72
N VAL A 171 3.24 -3.58 14.70
CA VAL A 171 4.46 -2.77 14.88
C VAL A 171 4.16 -1.45 15.61
N LEU A 172 3.05 -0.78 15.26
CA LEU A 172 2.71 0.53 15.84
C LEU A 172 2.15 0.42 17.26
N GLU A 173 1.44 -0.67 17.58
CA GLU A 173 0.97 -0.98 18.94
C GLU A 173 2.11 -1.40 19.88
N ALA A 174 3.27 -1.79 19.37
CA ALA A 174 4.48 -2.02 20.18
C ALA A 174 5.25 -0.73 20.53
N HIS A 175 4.80 0.43 20.03
CA HIS A 175 5.32 1.76 20.38
C HIS A 175 6.85 1.94 20.23
N GLN A 176 7.50 1.15 19.37
CA GLN A 176 8.94 1.28 19.10
C GLN A 176 9.26 2.60 18.37
N PRO A 177 10.45 3.21 18.56
CA PRO A 177 10.78 4.50 17.94
C PRO A 177 10.68 4.47 16.41
N LEU A 178 9.98 5.43 15.81
CA LEU A 178 9.71 5.44 14.37
C LEU A 178 10.94 5.85 13.53
N ASP A 179 11.88 6.52 14.16
CA ASP A 179 13.17 7.00 13.66
C ASP A 179 14.31 5.97 13.82
N GLU A 180 14.10 4.87 14.55
CA GLU A 180 15.09 3.79 14.71
C GLU A 180 15.52 3.25 13.33
N VAL A 181 16.83 3.16 13.13
CA VAL A 181 17.44 2.80 11.84
C VAL A 181 17.65 1.30 11.77
N LEU A 182 16.78 0.63 11.01
CA LEU A 182 16.77 -0.81 10.78
C LEU A 182 17.55 -1.18 9.51
N GLU A 183 18.35 -2.24 9.59
CA GLU A 183 19.12 -2.77 8.46
C GLU A 183 18.38 -3.94 7.79
N ILE A 184 18.38 -3.96 6.46
CA ILE A 184 17.94 -5.10 5.64
C ILE A 184 19.06 -6.14 5.60
N THR A 185 18.74 -7.37 5.99
CA THR A 185 19.66 -8.49 6.25
C THR A 185 19.40 -9.67 5.30
N GLY A 186 20.23 -10.71 5.42
CA GLY A 186 20.01 -11.97 4.70
C GLY A 186 18.69 -12.66 5.06
N ASP A 187 18.15 -12.44 6.25
CA ASP A 187 16.94 -13.13 6.74
C ASP A 187 15.67 -12.53 6.12
N ASP A 188 15.72 -11.26 5.74
CA ASP A 188 14.60 -10.57 5.08
C ASP A 188 14.38 -11.05 3.64
N ILE A 189 15.31 -11.83 3.08
CA ILE A 189 15.26 -12.38 1.72
C ILE A 189 14.32 -13.59 1.63
N ASP A 190 13.26 -13.42 0.84
CA ASP A 190 12.46 -14.53 0.30
C ASP A 190 13.33 -15.51 -0.51
N ARG A 191 13.40 -16.75 -0.03
CA ARG A 191 14.09 -17.90 -0.63
C ARG A 191 13.12 -18.95 -1.21
N GLU A 192 11.82 -18.79 -1.02
CA GLU A 192 10.78 -19.77 -1.36
C GLU A 192 10.10 -19.40 -2.69
N LYS A 193 9.59 -18.17 -2.79
CA LYS A 193 8.88 -17.65 -3.97
C LYS A 193 9.74 -16.65 -4.77
N HIS A 194 11.00 -16.45 -4.35
CA HIS A 194 12.02 -15.62 -5.00
C HIS A 194 11.54 -14.21 -5.40
N SER A 195 10.65 -13.63 -4.59
CA SER A 195 9.99 -12.37 -4.90
C SER A 195 10.97 -11.20 -4.99
N TYR A 196 10.76 -10.38 -6.02
CA TYR A 196 11.58 -9.22 -6.29
C TYR A 196 11.38 -8.13 -5.22
N SER A 197 12.49 -7.55 -4.76
CA SER A 197 12.51 -6.35 -3.92
C SER A 197 13.71 -5.48 -4.32
N ARG A 198 13.54 -4.16 -4.22
CA ARG A 198 14.63 -3.20 -4.47
C ARG A 198 15.54 -3.01 -3.26
N LEU A 199 15.12 -3.47 -2.08
CA LEU A 199 15.84 -3.30 -0.82
C LEU A 199 16.96 -4.35 -0.74
N ARG A 200 18.19 -3.95 -1.08
CA ARG A 200 19.36 -4.82 -0.96
C ARG A 200 19.79 -4.96 0.50
N THR A 201 20.52 -6.03 0.80
CA THR A 201 21.15 -6.21 2.11
C THR A 201 22.16 -5.10 2.39
N GLY A 202 22.35 -4.76 3.67
CA GLY A 202 23.19 -3.64 4.10
C GLY A 202 22.57 -2.24 3.90
N LEU A 203 21.40 -2.13 3.25
CA LEU A 203 20.66 -0.87 3.19
C LEU A 203 19.94 -0.62 4.53
N LYS A 204 19.97 0.64 4.98
CA LYS A 204 19.40 1.05 6.27
C LYS A 204 18.29 2.08 6.08
N PHE A 205 17.19 1.93 6.82
CA PHE A 205 15.98 2.73 6.71
C PHE A 205 15.42 2.99 8.12
N THR A 206 14.72 4.11 8.30
CA THR A 206 13.91 4.29 9.53
C THR A 206 12.76 3.27 9.59
N ARG A 207 12.33 2.88 10.80
CA ARG A 207 11.10 2.06 10.99
C ARG A 207 9.89 2.68 10.29
N HIS A 208 9.78 4.01 10.29
CA HIS A 208 8.80 4.78 9.53
C HIS A 208 8.87 4.53 8.01
N GLU A 209 10.05 4.62 7.40
CA GLU A 209 10.22 4.35 5.96
C GLU A 209 9.89 2.90 5.61
N LEU A 210 10.27 1.92 6.43
CA LEU A 210 9.90 0.53 6.19
C LEU A 210 8.38 0.32 6.26
N LEU A 211 7.69 0.93 7.23
CA LEU A 211 6.22 0.94 7.30
C LEU A 211 5.61 1.57 6.04
N GLN A 212 6.16 2.69 5.56
CA GLN A 212 5.70 3.35 4.33
C GLN A 212 5.87 2.44 3.11
N LEU A 213 7.05 1.85 2.91
CA LEU A 213 7.34 0.99 1.76
C LEU A 213 6.53 -0.32 1.79
N ALA A 214 6.31 -0.88 2.99
CA ALA A 214 5.47 -2.08 3.19
C ALA A 214 3.99 -1.81 2.86
N LEU A 215 3.42 -0.67 3.30
CA LEU A 215 2.02 -0.34 3.04
C LEU A 215 1.79 0.19 1.61
N MET A 216 2.51 1.27 1.23
CA MET A 216 2.37 1.95 -0.05
C MET A 216 2.74 1.03 -1.22
N SER A 217 4.01 0.62 -1.30
CA SER A 217 4.57 -0.11 -2.45
C SER A 217 4.51 -1.63 -2.32
N SER A 218 4.13 -2.15 -1.16
CA SER A 218 4.08 -3.60 -0.88
C SER A 218 5.44 -4.30 -0.79
N GLU A 219 6.52 -3.58 -0.50
CA GLU A 219 7.88 -4.15 -0.42
C GLU A 219 7.97 -5.28 0.63
N ASN A 220 8.36 -6.48 0.20
CA ASN A 220 8.36 -7.68 1.05
C ASN A 220 9.42 -7.59 2.15
N ARG A 221 10.65 -7.22 1.79
CA ARG A 221 11.80 -7.14 2.72
C ARG A 221 11.62 -6.10 3.81
N ALA A 222 10.90 -5.01 3.52
CA ALA A 222 10.53 -4.02 4.53
C ALA A 222 9.63 -4.64 5.61
N ALA A 223 8.63 -5.42 5.21
CA ALA A 223 7.75 -6.10 6.14
C ALA A 223 8.44 -7.24 6.91
N SER A 224 9.34 -8.01 6.26
CA SER A 224 10.18 -9.00 6.95
C SER A 224 11.06 -8.34 8.02
N ALA A 225 11.76 -7.25 7.68
CA ALA A 225 12.62 -6.53 8.62
C ALA A 225 11.84 -5.92 9.78
N LEU A 226 10.61 -5.44 9.55
CA LEU A 226 9.74 -4.97 10.63
C LEU A 226 9.35 -6.09 11.62
N GLY A 227 9.05 -7.30 11.13
CA GLY A 227 8.75 -8.44 12.00
C GLY A 227 9.98 -8.98 12.74
N ARG A 228 11.12 -9.05 12.07
CA ARG A 228 12.40 -9.48 12.66
C ARG A 228 12.91 -8.55 13.76
N ASN A 229 12.71 -7.24 13.63
CA ASN A 229 13.12 -6.22 14.62
C ASN A 229 11.98 -5.82 15.59
N TYR A 230 11.00 -6.70 15.78
CA TYR A 230 10.00 -6.61 16.84
C TYR A 230 10.57 -7.03 18.20
N PRO A 231 10.05 -6.58 19.36
CA PRO A 231 10.54 -7.02 20.67
C PRO A 231 10.28 -8.54 20.87
N GLY A 232 11.35 -9.32 21.10
CA GLY A 232 11.28 -10.78 21.10
C GLY A 232 11.37 -11.43 19.71
N GLY A 233 11.66 -10.65 18.67
CA GLY A 233 11.95 -11.13 17.32
C GLY A 233 10.75 -11.71 16.58
N GLN A 234 11.05 -12.40 15.46
CA GLN A 234 10.05 -12.91 14.51
C GLN A 234 9.01 -13.85 15.16
N ALA A 235 9.42 -14.71 16.10
CA ALA A 235 8.50 -15.62 16.79
C ALA A 235 7.49 -14.86 17.66
N ALA A 236 7.95 -13.86 18.43
CA ALA A 236 7.06 -13.01 19.22
C ALA A 236 6.15 -12.16 18.32
N PHE A 237 6.65 -11.73 17.16
CA PHE A 237 5.85 -10.99 16.17
C PHE A 237 4.68 -11.80 15.61
N LEU A 238 4.93 -13.05 15.19
CA LEU A 238 3.87 -13.94 14.70
C LEU A 238 2.84 -14.25 15.78
N LYS A 239 3.29 -14.46 17.02
CA LYS A 239 2.38 -14.60 18.18
C LYS A 239 1.53 -13.35 18.38
N ALA A 240 2.11 -12.15 18.26
CA ALA A 240 1.39 -10.88 18.35
C ALA A 240 0.39 -10.66 17.21
N MET A 241 0.74 -11.01 15.96
CA MET A 241 -0.19 -10.95 14.81
C MET A 241 -1.41 -11.87 14.98
N ASN A 242 -1.19 -13.12 15.40
CA ASN A 242 -2.27 -14.08 15.63
C ASN A 242 -3.10 -13.71 16.89
N ALA A 243 -2.48 -13.21 17.96
CA ALA A 243 -3.20 -12.66 19.10
C ALA A 243 -4.04 -11.43 18.72
N LYS A 244 -3.52 -10.54 17.86
CA LYS A 244 -4.25 -9.39 17.35
C LYS A 244 -5.46 -9.81 16.51
N ALA A 245 -5.30 -10.79 15.62
CA ALA A 245 -6.42 -11.38 14.88
C ALA A 245 -7.53 -11.87 15.82
N ARG A 246 -7.19 -12.68 16.83
CA ARG A 246 -8.14 -13.15 17.86
C ARG A 246 -8.82 -11.99 18.59
N SER A 247 -8.06 -10.96 18.99
CA SER A 247 -8.60 -9.77 19.68
C SER A 247 -9.55 -8.91 18.83
N LEU A 248 -9.43 -8.99 17.50
CA LEU A 248 -10.35 -8.35 16.54
C LEU A 248 -11.54 -9.24 16.15
N GLY A 249 -11.68 -10.43 16.76
CA GLY A 249 -12.70 -11.41 16.40
C GLY A 249 -12.50 -12.04 15.02
N MET A 250 -11.25 -12.07 14.52
CA MET A 250 -10.89 -12.66 13.23
C MET A 250 -10.61 -14.17 13.38
N GLY A 251 -11.68 -14.94 13.63
CA GLY A 251 -11.59 -16.36 14.00
C GLY A 251 -11.24 -17.33 12.86
N SER A 252 -11.24 -16.87 11.61
CA SER A 252 -10.90 -17.65 10.41
C SER A 252 -9.67 -17.06 9.72
N THR A 253 -8.71 -16.57 10.51
CA THR A 253 -7.49 -15.90 10.07
C THR A 253 -6.26 -16.49 10.76
N HIS A 254 -5.20 -16.72 10.01
CA HIS A 254 -3.90 -17.14 10.52
C HIS A 254 -2.75 -16.38 9.81
N TYR A 255 -1.65 -16.17 10.53
CA TYR A 255 -0.45 -15.52 10.02
C TYR A 255 0.80 -16.37 10.29
N VAL A 256 1.54 -16.66 9.23
CA VAL A 256 2.81 -17.43 9.26
C VAL A 256 4.04 -16.58 8.94
N ASP A 257 3.87 -15.42 8.30
CA ASP A 257 4.94 -14.48 8.04
C ASP A 257 4.47 -13.00 8.13
N ALA A 258 5.41 -12.06 8.12
CA ALA A 258 5.14 -10.62 8.25
C ALA A 258 4.75 -9.91 6.93
N ASN A 259 4.88 -10.56 5.78
CA ASN A 259 4.88 -9.95 4.45
C ASN A 259 3.79 -10.47 3.50
N GLY A 260 3.19 -11.64 3.76
CA GLY A 260 2.18 -12.27 2.93
C GLY A 260 2.75 -12.96 1.69
N LEU A 261 3.71 -13.88 1.87
CA LEU A 261 4.26 -14.75 0.82
C LEU A 261 3.91 -16.22 1.05
N GLY A 262 4.08 -16.73 2.27
CA GLY A 262 3.72 -18.08 2.65
C GLY A 262 2.21 -18.27 2.68
N ASP A 263 1.72 -19.39 2.16
CA ASP A 263 0.28 -19.58 1.89
C ASP A 263 -0.57 -19.83 3.12
N GLY A 264 0.04 -20.15 4.27
CA GLY A 264 -0.61 -20.17 5.58
C GLY A 264 -1.06 -18.79 6.08
N ASN A 265 -0.71 -17.69 5.37
CA ASN A 265 -1.31 -16.38 5.61
C ASN A 265 -2.71 -16.32 4.97
N VAL A 266 -3.70 -16.79 5.73
CA VAL A 266 -5.09 -16.91 5.28
C VAL A 266 -6.04 -16.03 6.08
N SER A 267 -7.15 -15.63 5.46
CA SER A 267 -8.25 -14.91 6.11
C SER A 267 -9.52 -15.02 5.25
N THR A 268 -10.61 -14.44 5.74
CA THR A 268 -11.88 -14.30 5.04
C THR A 268 -12.14 -12.83 4.69
N ALA A 269 -13.09 -12.53 3.79
CA ALA A 269 -13.42 -11.13 3.50
C ALA A 269 -14.11 -10.44 4.70
N GLN A 270 -14.87 -11.20 5.50
CA GLN A 270 -15.46 -10.73 6.77
C GLN A 270 -14.38 -10.39 7.81
N ASP A 271 -13.34 -11.20 7.95
CA ASP A 271 -12.24 -10.93 8.89
C ASP A 271 -11.38 -9.74 8.44
N LEU A 272 -11.03 -9.67 7.15
CA LEU A 272 -10.30 -8.54 6.59
C LEU A 272 -11.05 -7.21 6.75
N ALA A 273 -12.39 -7.20 6.72
CA ALA A 273 -13.16 -5.99 7.00
C ALA A 273 -12.98 -5.50 8.46
N LYS A 274 -12.86 -6.42 9.43
CA LYS A 274 -12.53 -6.11 10.83
C LYS A 274 -11.12 -5.51 10.92
N LEU A 275 -10.14 -6.09 10.23
CA LEU A 275 -8.78 -5.56 10.14
C LEU A 275 -8.72 -4.16 9.53
N VAL A 276 -9.46 -3.90 8.43
CA VAL A 276 -9.55 -2.56 7.85
C VAL A 276 -10.19 -1.56 8.82
N ALA A 277 -11.27 -1.95 9.50
CA ALA A 277 -11.93 -1.11 10.49
C ALA A 277 -11.03 -0.78 11.70
N ALA A 278 -10.18 -1.71 12.12
CA ALA A 278 -9.18 -1.49 13.16
C ALA A 278 -8.03 -0.60 12.68
N ALA A 279 -7.40 -0.96 11.56
CA ALA A 279 -6.26 -0.22 10.98
C ALA A 279 -6.63 1.23 10.60
N TYR A 280 -7.88 1.49 10.23
CA TYR A 280 -8.38 2.85 9.95
C TYR A 280 -8.41 3.76 11.20
N LYS A 281 -8.42 3.19 12.41
CA LYS A 281 -8.33 3.97 13.65
C LYS A 281 -6.91 4.50 13.91
N VAL A 282 -5.89 3.98 13.22
CA VAL A 282 -4.49 4.41 13.35
C VAL A 282 -4.17 5.44 12.26
N PRO A 283 -3.99 6.75 12.59
CA PRO A 283 -3.83 7.80 11.57
C PRO A 283 -2.61 7.57 10.66
N LEU A 284 -1.50 7.08 11.22
CA LEU A 284 -0.28 6.81 10.47
C LEU A 284 -0.46 5.67 9.45
N VAL A 285 -1.23 4.61 9.76
CA VAL A 285 -1.51 3.54 8.78
C VAL A 285 -2.31 4.08 7.59
N ARG A 286 -3.23 5.02 7.84
CA ARG A 286 -3.97 5.71 6.78
C ARG A 286 -3.05 6.57 5.90
N GLU A 287 -2.23 7.42 6.50
CA GLU A 287 -1.24 8.24 5.78
C GLU A 287 -0.28 7.38 4.94
N LEU A 288 0.41 6.43 5.57
CA LEU A 288 1.45 5.62 4.93
C LEU A 288 0.89 4.67 3.85
N SER A 289 -0.37 4.23 3.97
CA SER A 289 -1.02 3.43 2.93
C SER A 289 -1.59 4.24 1.77
N THR A 290 -1.97 5.50 1.98
CA THR A 290 -2.57 6.36 0.96
C THR A 290 -1.57 7.24 0.20
N ALA A 291 -0.32 7.32 0.66
CA ALA A 291 0.76 7.99 -0.05
C ALA A 291 0.84 7.56 -1.54
N VAL A 292 0.95 8.54 -2.44
CA VAL A 292 1.01 8.31 -3.90
C VAL A 292 2.38 7.74 -4.31
N GLU A 293 3.43 8.31 -3.74
CA GLU A 293 4.83 8.02 -4.01
C GLU A 293 5.71 8.47 -2.85
N ARG A 294 6.94 7.95 -2.77
CA ARG A 294 7.96 8.32 -1.80
C ARG A 294 9.35 8.11 -2.40
N THR A 295 10.24 9.06 -2.20
CA THR A 295 11.68 8.85 -2.37
C THR A 295 12.32 8.65 -1.00
N VAL A 296 13.21 7.66 -0.90
CA VAL A 296 14.03 7.35 0.30
C VAL A 296 15.50 7.28 -0.09
N ARG A 297 16.41 7.53 0.85
CA ARG A 297 17.86 7.61 0.59
C ARG A 297 18.69 6.77 1.58
N PRO A 298 18.63 5.43 1.50
CA PRO A 298 19.29 4.49 2.42
C PRO A 298 20.81 4.35 2.16
N GLY A 299 21.45 5.40 1.63
CA GLY A 299 22.84 5.36 1.16
C GLY A 299 23.13 6.36 0.04
N LYS A 300 24.09 6.03 -0.83
CA LYS A 300 24.63 6.96 -1.85
C LYS A 300 23.71 7.23 -3.06
N ARG A 301 22.52 6.64 -3.13
CA ARG A 301 21.57 6.80 -4.25
C ARG A 301 20.13 6.89 -3.74
N ASP A 302 19.36 7.77 -4.35
CA ASP A 302 17.94 7.93 -4.07
C ASP A 302 17.13 6.76 -4.68
N MET A 303 16.12 6.32 -3.97
CA MET A 303 15.23 5.24 -4.39
C MET A 303 13.78 5.75 -4.38
N HIS A 304 13.26 6.05 -5.57
CA HIS A 304 11.88 6.47 -5.77
C HIS A 304 10.94 5.25 -5.87
N PHE A 305 9.84 5.29 -5.13
CA PHE A 305 8.81 4.25 -5.01
C PHE A 305 7.41 4.83 -5.21
N VAL A 306 6.47 4.03 -5.73
CA VAL A 306 5.08 4.44 -5.99
C VAL A 306 4.06 3.50 -5.34
N SER A 307 2.87 4.02 -5.04
CA SER A 307 1.75 3.24 -4.49
C SER A 307 1.43 2.03 -5.36
N SER A 308 1.17 0.88 -4.74
CA SER A 308 0.74 -0.34 -5.41
C SER A 308 -0.66 -0.21 -6.02
N ASN A 309 -1.54 0.60 -5.42
CA ASN A 309 -2.91 0.85 -5.88
C ASN A 309 -2.97 1.88 -7.02
N SER A 310 -3.43 1.47 -8.21
CA SER A 310 -3.56 2.38 -9.37
C SER A 310 -4.69 3.41 -9.23
N LEU A 311 -5.68 3.19 -8.35
CA LEU A 311 -6.72 4.19 -8.06
C LEU A 311 -6.17 5.41 -7.30
N ILE A 312 -5.03 5.27 -6.62
CA ILE A 312 -4.30 6.38 -6.00
C ILE A 312 -3.38 7.09 -7.01
N ARG A 313 -2.67 6.33 -7.86
CA ARG A 313 -1.71 6.90 -8.82
C ARG A 313 -2.32 7.62 -10.03
N ALA A 314 -3.61 7.40 -10.33
CA ALA A 314 -4.24 7.99 -11.51
C ALA A 314 -4.49 9.49 -11.30
N LYS A 315 -3.84 10.35 -12.10
CA LYS A 315 -3.96 11.83 -12.00
C LYS A 315 -5.39 12.36 -12.18
N SER A 316 -6.27 11.59 -12.82
CA SER A 316 -7.69 11.89 -13.01
C SER A 316 -8.59 11.20 -11.98
N SER A 317 -8.03 10.74 -10.86
CA SER A 317 -8.77 10.03 -9.82
C SER A 317 -9.40 11.00 -8.83
N ASP A 318 -10.72 10.93 -8.75
CA ASP A 318 -11.58 11.59 -7.75
C ASP A 318 -11.87 10.67 -6.54
N TRP A 319 -11.15 9.54 -6.43
CA TRP A 319 -11.32 8.57 -5.36
C TRP A 319 -10.81 9.09 -4.00
N ARG A 320 -11.75 9.29 -3.07
CA ARG A 320 -11.47 9.60 -1.65
C ARG A 320 -11.10 8.35 -0.86
N ILE A 321 -9.91 7.78 -1.14
CA ILE A 321 -9.39 6.60 -0.42
C ILE A 321 -8.78 7.05 0.91
N GLY A 322 -9.23 6.46 2.01
CA GLY A 322 -8.73 6.76 3.36
C GLY A 322 -7.79 5.70 3.94
N LEU A 323 -7.76 4.49 3.37
CA LEU A 323 -6.81 3.40 3.65
C LEU A 323 -6.80 2.42 2.47
N GLN A 324 -5.66 1.80 2.12
CA GLN A 324 -5.66 0.68 1.17
C GLN A 324 -4.56 -0.36 1.42
N LYS A 325 -4.77 -1.59 0.94
CA LYS A 325 -3.68 -2.52 0.66
C LYS A 325 -4.02 -3.42 -0.53
N THR A 326 -3.07 -3.66 -1.43
CA THR A 326 -3.18 -4.72 -2.45
C THR A 326 -2.32 -5.94 -2.11
N GLY A 327 -2.73 -7.13 -2.58
CA GLY A 327 -1.95 -8.37 -2.56
C GLY A 327 -1.92 -9.07 -3.92
N PHE A 328 -0.89 -9.89 -4.14
CA PHE A 328 -0.82 -10.89 -5.21
C PHE A 328 0.23 -11.95 -4.86
N THR A 329 -0.19 -13.22 -4.88
CA THR A 329 0.66 -14.40 -5.16
C THR A 329 -0.06 -15.23 -6.22
N ASN A 330 0.47 -16.40 -6.62
CA ASN A 330 -0.30 -17.24 -7.56
C ASN A 330 -1.50 -17.91 -6.85
N GLU A 331 -1.35 -18.16 -5.56
CA GLU A 331 -2.25 -18.95 -4.71
C GLU A 331 -3.38 -18.09 -4.12
N ALA A 332 -3.10 -16.82 -3.79
CA ALA A 332 -4.07 -15.84 -3.31
C ALA A 332 -4.89 -15.15 -4.43
N GLY A 333 -4.52 -15.37 -5.70
CA GLY A 333 -4.99 -14.53 -6.79
C GLY A 333 -4.65 -13.05 -6.55
N ARG A 334 -5.50 -12.12 -7.01
CA ARG A 334 -5.25 -10.66 -6.90
C ARG A 334 -6.20 -9.98 -5.93
N CYS A 335 -5.68 -9.59 -4.77
CA CYS A 335 -6.47 -9.05 -3.67
C CYS A 335 -6.34 -7.52 -3.52
N LEU A 336 -7.39 -6.88 -3.01
CA LEU A 336 -7.48 -5.47 -2.64
C LEU A 336 -8.38 -5.32 -1.42
N VAL A 337 -7.90 -4.63 -0.39
CA VAL A 337 -8.75 -4.03 0.64
C VAL A 337 -8.61 -2.51 0.58
N MET A 338 -9.69 -1.79 0.82
CA MET A 338 -9.64 -0.33 0.94
C MET A 338 -10.80 0.22 1.77
N GLN A 339 -10.50 1.28 2.51
CA GLN A 339 -11.51 2.23 2.97
C GLN A 339 -11.59 3.37 1.96
N ALA A 340 -12.80 3.73 1.52
CA ALA A 340 -12.99 4.91 0.69
C ALA A 340 -14.37 5.56 0.91
N THR A 341 -14.46 6.86 0.68
CA THR A 341 -15.74 7.59 0.66
C THR A 341 -16.33 7.61 -0.75
N VAL A 342 -17.54 7.09 -0.93
CA VAL A 342 -18.33 7.15 -2.18
C VAL A 342 -19.66 7.83 -1.88
N LYS A 343 -20.04 8.88 -2.61
CA LYS A 343 -21.27 9.68 -2.32
C LYS A 343 -21.40 10.07 -0.82
N ASN A 344 -20.32 10.55 -0.20
CA ASN A 344 -20.22 10.86 1.23
C ASN A 344 -20.43 9.66 2.20
N ARG A 345 -20.67 8.45 1.69
CA ARG A 345 -20.77 7.20 2.45
C ARG A 345 -19.36 6.59 2.65
N PRO A 346 -18.88 6.39 3.89
CA PRO A 346 -17.61 5.71 4.13
C PRO A 346 -17.80 4.20 3.99
N LEU A 347 -17.03 3.57 3.12
CA LEU A 347 -17.15 2.16 2.78
C LEU A 347 -15.85 1.42 3.10
N ILE A 348 -15.99 0.18 3.56
CA ILE A 348 -14.92 -0.82 3.53
C ILE A 348 -15.23 -1.78 2.37
N MET A 349 -14.27 -1.94 1.48
CA MET A 349 -14.34 -2.88 0.36
C MET A 349 -13.19 -3.89 0.48
N VAL A 350 -13.55 -5.17 0.41
CA VAL A 350 -12.64 -6.32 0.37
C VAL A 350 -12.95 -7.12 -0.89
N LEU A 351 -11.94 -7.29 -1.74
CA LEU A 351 -12.00 -7.98 -3.02
C LEU A 351 -10.85 -8.98 -3.07
N LEU A 352 -11.16 -10.27 -3.07
CA LEU A 352 -10.22 -11.39 -3.00
C LEU A 352 -10.28 -12.22 -4.27
N ASP A 353 -9.12 -12.74 -4.69
CA ASP A 353 -8.93 -13.49 -5.94
C ASP A 353 -9.68 -12.86 -7.14
N SER A 354 -9.20 -11.71 -7.62
CA SER A 354 -9.73 -11.11 -8.84
C SER A 354 -9.10 -11.65 -10.11
N ASP A 355 -9.91 -12.22 -11.01
CA ASP A 355 -9.49 -12.69 -12.33
C ASP A 355 -9.04 -11.52 -13.22
N GLY A 356 -7.72 -11.31 -13.30
CA GLY A 356 -7.05 -10.40 -14.23
C GLY A 356 -6.27 -9.26 -13.56
N LYS A 357 -5.22 -8.78 -14.24
CA LYS A 357 -4.20 -7.85 -13.69
C LYS A 357 -4.75 -6.61 -12.98
N PHE A 358 -5.84 -6.04 -13.51
CA PHE A 358 -6.46 -4.81 -13.04
C PHE A 358 -7.85 -5.01 -12.41
N THR A 359 -8.32 -6.25 -12.31
CA THR A 359 -9.74 -6.56 -12.13
C THR A 359 -10.29 -6.07 -10.79
N ARG A 360 -9.56 -6.21 -9.67
CA ARG A 360 -9.93 -5.61 -8.38
C ARG A 360 -10.18 -4.11 -8.41
N PHE A 361 -9.42 -3.36 -9.22
CA PHE A 361 -9.61 -1.91 -9.37
C PHE A 361 -10.85 -1.60 -10.22
N ALA A 362 -11.11 -2.40 -11.24
CA ALA A 362 -12.32 -2.31 -12.05
C ALA A 362 -13.59 -2.78 -11.29
N ASP A 363 -13.45 -3.73 -10.36
CA ASP A 363 -14.50 -4.17 -9.44
C ASP A 363 -14.82 -3.07 -8.42
N ALA A 364 -13.81 -2.43 -7.82
CA ALA A 364 -14.04 -1.24 -6.98
C ALA A 364 -14.73 -0.09 -7.75
N GLN A 365 -14.35 0.14 -9.01
CA GLN A 365 -15.05 1.08 -9.90
C GLN A 365 -16.50 0.66 -10.19
N ARG A 366 -16.78 -0.65 -10.36
CA ARG A 366 -18.16 -1.16 -10.55
C ARG A 366 -19.01 -1.03 -9.29
N VAL A 367 -18.47 -1.31 -8.10
CA VAL A 367 -19.14 -1.07 -6.80
C VAL A 367 -19.49 0.41 -6.67
N ARG A 368 -18.53 1.30 -6.95
CA ARG A 368 -18.73 2.74 -6.92
C ARG A 368 -19.81 3.20 -7.92
N ALA A 369 -19.71 2.81 -9.19
CA ALA A 369 -20.68 3.17 -10.23
C ALA A 369 -22.10 2.66 -9.90
N TRP A 370 -22.23 1.46 -9.34
CA TRP A 370 -23.52 0.90 -8.90
C TRP A 370 -24.15 1.71 -7.77
N LEU A 371 -23.37 2.21 -6.81
CA LEU A 371 -23.84 3.16 -5.79
C LEU A 371 -24.14 4.54 -6.39
N GLU A 372 -23.39 4.97 -7.41
CA GLU A 372 -23.60 6.24 -8.11
C GLU A 372 -24.90 6.25 -8.95
N ASP A 373 -25.26 5.13 -9.58
CA ASP A 373 -26.56 4.88 -10.24
C ASP A 373 -27.71 4.58 -9.23
N GLY A 374 -27.42 4.56 -7.92
CA GLY A 374 -28.43 4.38 -6.86
C GLY A 374 -28.94 2.95 -6.75
N GLY A 375 -28.09 1.95 -6.98
CA GLY A 375 -28.39 0.53 -6.85
C GLY A 375 -29.24 -0.06 -7.98
N ARG A 376 -29.63 0.75 -8.98
CA ARG A 376 -30.55 0.37 -10.04
C ARG A 376 -29.84 -0.43 -11.13
N THR A 377 -30.42 -1.55 -11.54
CA THR A 377 -30.03 -2.22 -12.79
C THR A 377 -30.21 -1.27 -13.96
N GLN A 378 -29.13 -0.94 -14.67
CA GLN A 378 -29.27 -0.48 -16.05
C GLN A 378 -29.92 -1.61 -16.85
N LYS A 379 -31.20 -1.42 -17.24
CA LYS A 379 -31.81 -2.27 -18.27
C LYS A 379 -30.98 -2.09 -19.54
N THR A 380 -30.33 -3.15 -19.99
CA THR A 380 -29.64 -3.17 -21.27
C THR A 380 -30.65 -2.82 -22.35
N ALA A 381 -30.52 -1.61 -22.91
CA ALA A 381 -31.42 -1.12 -23.94
C ALA A 381 -31.18 -1.92 -25.22
N SER A 382 -31.87 -3.05 -25.38
CA SER A 382 -31.87 -3.84 -26.59
C SER A 382 -32.37 -2.94 -27.73
N ARG A 383 -31.45 -2.48 -28.59
CA ARG A 383 -31.79 -1.79 -29.83
C ARG A 383 -32.55 -2.77 -30.72
N SER A 384 -33.88 -2.77 -30.57
CA SER A 384 -34.81 -3.45 -31.46
C SER A 384 -34.64 -2.87 -32.85
N ASN A 385 -33.77 -3.50 -33.64
CA ASN A 385 -33.40 -3.04 -34.97
C ASN A 385 -34.48 -3.50 -35.96
N ASN A 386 -35.67 -2.92 -35.81
CA ASN A 386 -36.90 -3.35 -36.46
C ASN A 386 -36.85 -3.02 -37.96
N LYS A 387 -36.26 -3.93 -38.74
CA LYS A 387 -36.22 -3.89 -40.21
C LYS A 387 -37.65 -3.83 -40.76
N ARG A 388 -38.11 -2.64 -41.16
CA ARG A 388 -39.35 -2.46 -41.93
C ARG A 388 -39.26 -3.23 -43.24
N HIS A 389 -39.89 -4.41 -43.29
CA HIS A 389 -40.16 -5.14 -44.52
C HIS A 389 -41.28 -4.44 -45.30
N GLY A 390 -40.92 -3.32 -45.96
CA GLY A 390 -41.82 -2.55 -46.83
C GLY A 390 -42.05 -3.24 -48.18
N ARG A 391 -42.78 -4.36 -48.18
CA ARG A 391 -43.10 -5.12 -49.40
C ARG A 391 -44.24 -4.42 -50.17
N ARG A 392 -43.93 -3.81 -51.32
CA ARG A 392 -44.88 -3.48 -52.39
C ARG A 392 -44.30 -3.95 -53.73
N VAL A 393 -45.18 -4.44 -54.61
CA VAL A 393 -44.87 -5.06 -55.91
C VAL A 393 -46.00 -4.69 -56.86
N ALA A 394 -45.67 -4.32 -58.11
CA ALA A 394 -46.58 -3.87 -59.18
C ALA A 394 -47.39 -2.59 -58.82
N GLU A 395 -47.96 -1.82 -59.76
CA GLU A 395 -48.23 -1.98 -61.20
C GLU A 395 -47.63 -0.79 -61.99
N ALA A 396 -47.04 -0.97 -63.18
CA ALA A 396 -47.65 -1.03 -64.51
C ALA A 396 -48.32 0.30 -64.96
N GLY A 397 -47.77 0.91 -66.01
CA GLY A 397 -48.08 2.25 -66.52
C GLY A 397 -46.88 2.83 -67.26
#